data_AF-V5XJS8-F1
#
_entry.id   AF-V5XJS8-F1
#
_cell.length_a   1.000
_cell.length_b   1.000
_cell.length_c   1.000
_cell.angle_alpha   90.00
_cell.angle_beta   90.00
_cell.angle_gamma   90.00
#
_symmetry.space_group_name_H-M   'P 1'
#
loop_
_entity.id
_entity.type
_entity.pdbx_description
1 polymer ?
#
loop_
_entity_poly.entity_id
_entity_poly.type
_entity_poly.pdbx_seq_one_letter_code
_entity_poly.pdbx_strand_id
1 'polypeptide(L)'
;MLLDERRTNAGEELLAVIAMITAAVPEHDDPEYRRGHASATRYARICALDEIARSASGLHLDGVGAARRRERAMVRSALSRILDRLSAAGDGAGDVGAGYRSGIAQACTVIETVLADVEPRAERV
;
A
#
# COMPACT_ATOMS: atom_id res chain seq x y z
N MET A 1 -14.56 27.87 14.94
CA MET A 1 -13.66 27.52 13.82
C MET A 1 -13.46 26.00 13.90
N LEU A 2 -14.36 25.24 13.26
CA LEU A 2 -14.30 23.78 13.21
C LEU A 2 -13.19 23.40 12.22
N LEU A 3 -12.11 22.82 12.73
CA LEU A 3 -11.15 22.14 11.86
C LEU A 3 -11.88 20.95 11.26
N ASP A 4 -12.05 21.03 9.94
CA ASP A 4 -12.55 19.97 9.08
C ASP A 4 -11.67 18.73 9.30
N GLU A 5 -12.15 17.80 10.13
CA GLU A 5 -11.62 16.44 10.23
C GLU A 5 -11.82 15.78 8.86
N ARG A 6 -10.86 15.99 7.94
CA ARG A 6 -10.86 15.37 6.62
C ARG A 6 -11.07 13.87 6.80
N ARG A 7 -12.26 13.40 6.43
CA ARG A 7 -12.56 11.98 6.36
C ARG A 7 -11.77 11.42 5.18
N THR A 8 -10.56 10.92 5.44
CA THR A 8 -9.86 10.13 4.44
C THR A 8 -10.61 8.83 4.24
N ASN A 9 -11.06 8.58 3.01
CA ASN A 9 -11.69 7.31 2.68
C ASN A 9 -10.66 6.23 2.31
N ALA A 10 -11.05 4.96 2.29
CA ALA A 10 -10.15 3.85 1.96
C ALA A 10 -9.39 4.02 0.62
N GLY A 11 -10.01 4.66 -0.37
CA GLY A 11 -9.36 4.96 -1.65
C GLY A 11 -8.25 5.99 -1.53
N GLU A 12 -8.43 7.01 -0.69
CA GLU A 12 -7.41 8.05 -0.44
C GLU A 12 -6.20 7.50 0.32
N GLU A 13 -6.42 6.60 1.28
CA GLU A 13 -5.31 5.94 2.01
C GLU A 13 -4.47 5.06 1.07
N LEU A 14 -5.11 4.30 0.17
CA LEU A 14 -4.42 3.51 -0.84
C LEU A 14 -3.69 4.39 -1.88
N LEU A 15 -4.25 5.55 -2.25
CA LEU A 15 -3.57 6.53 -3.10
C LEU A 15 -2.35 7.14 -2.41
N ALA A 16 -2.43 7.41 -1.10
CA ALA A 16 -1.29 7.89 -0.32
C ALA A 16 -0.16 6.84 -0.28
N VAL A 17 -0.50 5.56 -0.11
CA VAL A 17 0.47 4.45 -0.21
C VAL A 17 1.14 4.41 -1.58
N ILE A 18 0.37 4.57 -2.67
CA ILE A 18 0.94 4.66 -4.03
C ILE A 18 1.92 5.83 -4.14
N ALA A 19 1.57 7.00 -3.59
CA ALA A 19 2.44 8.17 -3.63
C ALA A 19 3.75 7.92 -2.86
N MET A 20 3.69 7.32 -1.67
CA MET A 20 4.88 6.98 -0.87
C MET A 20 5.78 5.96 -1.58
N ILE A 21 5.21 4.90 -2.16
CA ILE A 21 5.97 3.91 -2.93
C ILE A 21 6.62 4.53 -4.17
N THR A 22 5.97 5.51 -4.79
CA THR A 22 6.49 6.17 -6.01
C THR A 22 7.55 7.23 -5.70
N ALA A 23 7.48 7.86 -4.52
CA ALA A 23 8.46 8.87 -4.08
C ALA A 23 9.81 8.25 -3.68
N ALA A 24 9.85 6.94 -3.45
CA ALA A 24 11.07 6.19 -3.22
C ALA A 24 11.94 6.12 -4.49
N VAL A 25 12.89 7.03 -4.60
CA VAL A 25 13.91 7.00 -5.66
C VAL A 25 15.16 6.30 -5.10
N PRO A 26 15.67 5.25 -5.76
CA PRO A 26 16.90 4.60 -5.31
C PRO A 26 18.11 5.49 -5.61
N GLU A 27 18.91 5.79 -4.59
CA GLU A 27 20.24 6.39 -4.75
C GLU A 27 21.23 5.32 -5.23
N HIS A 28 21.13 4.92 -6.50
CA HIS A 28 22.02 3.94 -7.10
C HIS A 28 22.38 4.33 -8.54
N ASP A 29 23.67 4.32 -8.86
CA ASP A 29 24.16 4.76 -10.18
C ASP A 29 24.00 3.72 -11.29
N ASP A 30 23.73 2.47 -10.95
CA ASP A 30 23.60 1.35 -11.88
C ASP A 30 22.26 1.45 -12.63
N PRO A 31 22.28 1.60 -13.97
CA PRO A 31 21.06 1.68 -14.77
C PRO A 31 20.22 0.39 -14.74
N GLU A 32 20.82 -0.80 -14.62
CA GLU A 32 20.06 -2.05 -14.55
C GLU A 32 19.35 -2.18 -13.21
N TYR A 33 20.04 -1.83 -12.12
CA TYR A 33 19.43 -1.71 -10.81
C TYR A 33 18.25 -0.74 -10.83
N ARG A 34 18.42 0.48 -11.35
CA ARG A 34 17.33 1.48 -11.41
C ARG A 34 16.15 1.00 -12.26
N ARG A 35 16.38 0.30 -13.37
CA ARG A 35 15.31 -0.29 -14.18
C ARG A 35 14.55 -1.38 -13.43
N GLY A 36 15.26 -2.26 -12.72
CA GLY A 36 14.66 -3.27 -11.87
C GLY A 36 13.79 -2.64 -10.78
N HIS A 37 14.34 -1.63 -10.08
CA HIS A 37 13.63 -0.90 -9.03
C HIS A 37 12.38 -0.20 -9.55
N ALA A 38 12.48 0.55 -10.65
CA ALA A 38 11.33 1.19 -11.30
C ALA A 38 10.25 0.18 -11.72
N SER A 39 10.65 -1.02 -12.15
CA SER A 39 9.72 -2.10 -12.50
C SER A 39 8.99 -2.64 -11.27
N ALA A 40 9.67 -2.79 -10.14
CA ALA A 40 9.06 -3.18 -8.87
C ALA A 40 8.08 -2.11 -8.36
N THR A 41 8.46 -0.82 -8.40
CA THR A 41 7.59 0.32 -8.07
C THR A 41 6.32 0.32 -8.93
N ARG A 42 6.46 0.07 -10.24
CA ARG A 42 5.31 -0.06 -11.16
C ARG A 42 4.41 -1.22 -10.77
N TYR A 43 4.99 -2.39 -10.44
CA TYR A 43 4.22 -3.56 -10.03
C TYR A 43 3.43 -3.29 -8.74
N ALA A 44 4.06 -2.70 -7.72
CA ALA A 44 3.40 -2.33 -6.47
C ALA A 44 2.22 -1.36 -6.69
N ARG A 45 2.40 -0.37 -7.57
CA ARG A 45 1.31 0.53 -7.97
C ARG A 45 0.15 -0.21 -8.63
N ILE A 46 0.43 -1.18 -9.50
CA ILE A 46 -0.63 -2.01 -10.13
C ILE A 46 -1.40 -2.78 -9.05
N CYS A 47 -0.71 -3.43 -8.10
CA CYS A 47 -1.36 -4.15 -7.01
C CYS A 47 -2.31 -3.25 -6.20
N ALA A 48 -1.90 -2.02 -5.89
CA ALA A 48 -2.72 -1.07 -5.16
C ALA A 48 -3.92 -0.56 -6.00
N LEU A 49 -3.71 -0.26 -7.29
CA LEU A 49 -4.80 0.15 -8.18
C LEU A 49 -5.84 -0.96 -8.39
N ASP A 50 -5.39 -2.22 -8.50
CA ASP A 50 -6.28 -3.38 -8.58
C ASP A 50 -7.17 -3.48 -7.33
N GLU A 51 -6.61 -3.26 -6.14
CA GLU A 51 -7.38 -3.27 -4.90
C GLU A 51 -8.36 -2.09 -4.79
N ILE A 52 -7.96 -0.89 -5.27
CA ILE A 52 -8.88 0.26 -5.36
C ILE A 52 -10.05 -0.09 -6.29
N ALA A 53 -9.79 -0.66 -7.47
CA ALA A 53 -10.83 -1.05 -8.43
C ALA A 53 -11.76 -2.14 -7.86
N ARG A 54 -11.19 -3.14 -7.17
CA ARG A 54 -11.94 -4.18 -6.47
C ARG A 54 -12.83 -3.60 -5.36
N SER A 55 -12.30 -2.64 -4.60
CA SER A 55 -13.02 -2.01 -3.48
C SER A 55 -14.10 -1.05 -3.95
N ALA A 56 -13.87 -0.32 -5.05
CA ALA A 56 -14.86 0.57 -5.66
C ALA A 56 -16.17 -0.15 -6.04
N SER A 57 -16.08 -1.45 -6.34
CA SER A 57 -17.24 -2.30 -6.64
C SER A 57 -18.11 -2.62 -5.41
N GLY A 58 -17.65 -2.31 -4.19
CA GLY A 58 -18.35 -2.59 -2.91
C GLY A 58 -18.73 -1.35 -2.08
N LEU A 59 -18.46 -0.13 -2.54
CA LEU A 59 -18.61 1.13 -1.78
C LEU A 59 -20.04 1.71 -1.73
N HIS A 60 -21.08 0.93 -2.03
CA HIS A 60 -22.46 1.44 -2.09
C HIS A 60 -23.33 1.19 -0.85
N LEU A 61 -22.81 0.65 0.25
CA LEU A 61 -23.65 0.24 1.37
C LEU A 61 -23.17 0.78 2.74
N ASP A 62 -23.89 1.82 3.18
CA ASP A 62 -24.38 2.10 4.55
C ASP A 62 -23.54 2.80 5.64
N GLY A 63 -24.13 3.90 6.18
CA GLY A 63 -24.31 4.13 7.62
C GLY A 63 -23.24 4.92 8.39
N VAL A 64 -23.59 6.14 8.84
CA VAL A 64 -22.71 7.21 9.37
C VAL A 64 -21.91 6.87 10.66
N GLY A 65 -22.17 5.75 11.36
CA GLY A 65 -21.48 5.42 12.63
C GLY A 65 -20.64 4.13 12.64
N ALA A 66 -21.03 3.12 11.86
CA ALA A 66 -20.29 1.85 11.72
C ALA A 66 -19.25 1.89 10.58
N ALA A 67 -19.34 2.92 9.73
CA ALA A 67 -18.50 3.10 8.56
C ALA A 67 -17.00 3.13 8.90
N ARG A 68 -16.55 3.87 9.93
CA ARG A 68 -15.09 4.08 10.17
C ARG A 68 -14.33 2.81 10.57
N ARG A 69 -14.90 1.97 11.46
CA ARG A 69 -14.28 0.69 11.85
C ARG A 69 -14.25 -0.29 10.67
N ARG A 70 -15.34 -0.32 9.90
CA ARG A 70 -15.45 -1.13 8.70
C ARG A 70 -14.46 -0.68 7.63
N GLU A 71 -14.34 0.63 7.43
CA GLU A 71 -13.40 1.26 6.50
C GLU A 71 -11.96 0.94 6.85
N ARG A 72 -11.55 1.11 8.12
CA ARG A 72 -10.22 0.69 8.58
C ARG A 72 -9.98 -0.80 8.38
N ALA A 73 -10.97 -1.65 8.63
CA ALA A 73 -10.85 -3.08 8.39
C ALA A 73 -10.71 -3.39 6.89
N MET A 74 -11.40 -2.65 6.01
CA MET A 74 -11.27 -2.76 4.56
C MET A 74 -9.88 -2.32 4.08
N VAL A 75 -9.39 -1.17 4.55
CA VAL A 75 -8.04 -0.69 4.25
C VAL A 75 -7.01 -1.72 4.69
N ARG A 76 -7.08 -2.16 5.94
CA ARG A 76 -6.17 -3.18 6.47
C ARG A 76 -6.20 -4.45 5.63
N SER A 77 -7.39 -4.94 5.27
CA SER A 77 -7.54 -6.12 4.42
C SER A 77 -6.95 -5.91 3.02
N ALA A 78 -7.13 -4.74 2.42
CA ALA A 78 -6.53 -4.39 1.13
C ALA A 78 -5.00 -4.33 1.21
N LEU A 79 -4.45 -3.65 2.23
CA LEU A 79 -3.01 -3.55 2.45
C LEU A 79 -2.37 -4.92 2.69
N SER A 80 -2.99 -5.79 3.49
CA SER A 80 -2.51 -7.17 3.67
C SER A 80 -2.49 -7.95 2.36
N ARG A 81 -3.53 -7.85 1.52
CA ARG A 81 -3.53 -8.51 0.20
C ARG A 81 -2.46 -7.97 -0.74
N ILE A 82 -2.19 -6.66 -0.71
CA ILE A 82 -1.11 -6.07 -1.50
C ILE A 82 0.24 -6.59 -1.00
N LEU A 83 0.44 -6.64 0.31
CA LEU A 83 1.66 -7.16 0.93
C LEU A 83 1.90 -8.61 0.53
N ASP A 84 0.89 -9.47 0.61
CA ASP A 84 0.99 -10.88 0.20
C ASP A 84 1.42 -11.02 -1.27
N ARG A 85 0.84 -10.21 -2.17
CA ARG A 85 1.19 -10.20 -3.61
C ARG A 85 2.61 -9.72 -3.87
N LEU A 86 3.12 -8.80 -3.05
CA LEU A 86 4.48 -8.27 -3.16
C LEU A 86 5.50 -9.26 -2.62
N SER A 87 5.25 -9.84 -1.44
CA SER A 87 6.11 -10.87 -0.85
C SER A 87 6.25 -12.08 -1.79
N ALA A 88 5.14 -12.57 -2.34
CA ALA A 88 5.17 -13.65 -3.32
C ALA A 88 5.98 -13.30 -4.60
N ALA A 89 5.91 -12.04 -5.06
CA ALA A 89 6.70 -11.57 -6.18
C ALA A 89 8.20 -11.47 -5.84
N GLY A 90 8.54 -11.10 -4.60
CA GLY A 90 9.91 -11.09 -4.09
C GLY A 90 10.50 -12.50 -3.96
N ASP A 91 9.73 -13.46 -3.45
CA ASP A 91 10.16 -14.85 -3.28
C ASP A 91 10.35 -15.56 -4.63
N GLY A 92 9.47 -15.26 -5.61
CA GLY A 92 9.59 -15.75 -6.98
C GLY A 92 10.69 -15.06 -7.81
N ALA A 93 11.34 -14.02 -7.27
CA ALA A 93 12.30 -13.20 -8.00
C ALA A 93 13.75 -13.73 -7.99
N GLY A 94 13.94 -15.04 -7.87
CA GLY A 94 15.26 -15.69 -7.83
C GLY A 94 16.16 -15.31 -9.01
N ASP A 95 15.58 -15.16 -10.21
CA ASP A 95 16.27 -14.74 -11.45
C ASP A 95 16.06 -13.26 -11.81
N VAL A 96 15.36 -12.48 -10.98
CA VAL A 96 15.09 -11.06 -11.29
C VAL A 96 16.21 -10.21 -10.68
N GLY A 97 16.67 -9.18 -11.40
CA GLY A 97 17.81 -8.35 -10.99
C GLY A 97 17.66 -7.71 -9.60
N ALA A 98 18.79 -7.42 -8.94
CA ALA A 98 18.85 -6.92 -7.56
C ALA A 98 17.98 -5.68 -7.30
N GLY A 99 17.87 -4.79 -8.29
CA GLY A 99 17.00 -3.61 -8.19
C GLY A 99 15.52 -3.94 -8.02
N TYR A 100 15.01 -4.97 -8.69
CA TYR A 100 13.61 -5.39 -8.55
C TYR A 100 13.31 -5.89 -7.15
N ARG A 101 14.16 -6.80 -6.62
CA ARG A 101 14.01 -7.29 -5.24
C ARG A 101 14.06 -6.16 -4.22
N SER A 102 14.98 -5.21 -4.40
CA SER A 102 15.07 -4.04 -3.53
C SER A 102 13.82 -3.17 -3.58
N GLY A 103 13.26 -2.93 -4.76
CA GLY A 103 12.03 -2.15 -4.90
C GLY A 103 10.81 -2.86 -4.30
N ILE A 104 10.72 -4.19 -4.43
CA ILE A 104 9.67 -4.98 -3.76
C ILE A 104 9.80 -4.88 -2.24
N ALA A 105 11.00 -5.10 -1.70
CA ALA A 105 11.25 -5.00 -0.25
C ALA A 105 10.87 -3.62 0.29
N GLN A 106 11.27 -2.55 -0.42
CA GLN A 106 10.92 -1.19 -0.04
C GLN A 106 9.41 -0.93 -0.07
N ALA A 107 8.70 -1.41 -1.08
CA ALA A 107 7.24 -1.31 -1.16
C ALA A 107 6.56 -2.06 -0.01
N CYS A 108 7.04 -3.25 0.36
CA CYS A 108 6.57 -3.99 1.53
C CYS A 108 6.76 -3.17 2.81
N THR A 109 7.94 -2.60 3.04
CA THR A 109 8.22 -1.76 4.23
C THR A 109 7.28 -0.56 4.35
N VAL A 110 6.98 0.12 3.23
CA VAL A 110 6.00 1.22 3.23
C VAL A 110 4.62 0.73 3.65
N ILE A 111 4.17 -0.40 3.10
CA ILE A 111 2.85 -0.97 3.43
C ILE A 111 2.79 -1.43 4.88
N GLU A 112 3.83 -2.07 5.39
CA GLU A 112 3.94 -2.48 6.80
C GLU A 112 3.88 -1.29 7.75
N THR A 113 4.55 -0.19 7.41
CA THR A 113 4.51 1.05 8.18
C THR A 113 3.08 1.59 8.27
N VAL A 114 2.37 1.63 7.15
CA VAL A 114 0.97 2.09 7.12
C VAL A 114 0.04 1.11 7.83
N LEU A 115 0.25 -0.19 7.69
CA LEU A 115 -0.50 -1.21 8.43
C LEU A 115 -0.37 -0.99 9.94
N ALA A 116 0.84 -0.72 10.44
CA ALA A 116 1.08 -0.43 11.85
C ALA A 116 0.38 0.85 12.33
N ASP A 117 0.25 1.87 11.47
CA ASP A 117 -0.50 3.10 11.77
C ASP A 117 -2.03 2.89 11.74
N VAL A 118 -2.51 1.95 10.93
CA VAL A 118 -3.93 1.58 10.83
C VAL A 118 -4.36 0.67 11.99
N GLU A 119 -3.43 -0.06 12.61
CA GLU A 119 -3.70 -0.80 13.84
C GLU A 119 -4.12 0.17 14.96
N PRO A 120 -5.22 -0.12 15.69
CA PRO A 120 -5.48 0.64 16.89
C PRO A 120 -4.29 0.42 17.82
N ARG A 121 -3.60 1.50 18.23
CA ARG A 121 -2.82 1.51 19.47
C ARG A 121 -3.73 0.85 20.50
N ALA A 122 -3.43 -0.38 20.88
CA ALA A 122 -4.21 -1.10 21.86
C ALA A 122 -4.36 -0.16 23.04
N GLU A 123 -5.59 0.28 23.26
CA GLU A 123 -5.97 1.11 24.39
C GLU A 123 -5.58 0.26 25.59
N ARG A 124 -4.45 0.60 26.22
CA ARG A 124 -4.00 -0.02 27.46
C ARG A 124 -5.04 0.38 28.49
N VAL A 125 -6.04 -0.48 28.67
CA VAL A 125 -6.92 -0.50 29.84
C VAL A 125 -6.11 -0.95 31.04
#